data_AF-A0A225UDQ0-F1
#
_entry.id   AF-A0A225UDQ0-F1
#
_cell.length_a   1.000
_cell.length_b   1.000
_cell.length_c   1.000
_cell.angle_alpha   90.00
_cell.angle_beta   90.00
_cell.angle_gamma   90.00
#
_symmetry.space_group_name_H-M   'P 1'
#
loop_
_entity.id
_entity.type
_entity.pdbx_description
1 polymer ?
#
loop_
_entity_poly.entity_id
_entity_poly.type
_entity_poly.pdbx_seq_one_letter_code
_entity_poly.pdbx_strand_id
1 'polypeptide(L)'
;MPGQPVPNHTRQYARELAKERVRRVFRDGGDWCLAAVQNNLSYTTARCAIVIHHKSVAVASVKMTVDAMAKLEEYLDKDCRATLTEMRDRLRSDTGISVGKSSIHRSLQGMLYSPKKLRIEKATMNNTINKDKRKEFVKWLDRHIATGDMIVYQDETNFNLYLSRTEG
;
A
#
# COMPACT_ATOMS: atom_id res chain seq x y z
N MET A 1 27.17 41.32 17.87
CA MET A 1 26.82 39.95 18.30
C MET A 1 25.48 39.57 17.67
N PRO A 2 25.44 38.72 16.63
CA PRO A 2 24.16 38.25 16.08
C PRO A 2 23.51 37.26 17.09
N GLY A 3 22.25 37.50 17.43
CA GLY A 3 21.50 36.75 18.45
C GLY A 3 21.32 35.27 18.07
N GLN A 4 21.28 34.41 19.09
CA GLN A 4 21.14 32.97 18.90
C GLN A 4 19.81 32.59 18.23
N PRO A 5 19.78 31.60 17.32
CA PRO A 5 18.58 31.25 16.56
C PRO A 5 17.52 30.61 17.47
N VAL A 6 16.34 31.22 17.51
CA VAL A 6 15.19 30.75 18.29
C VAL A 6 14.74 29.36 17.79
N PRO A 7 14.44 28.38 18.65
CA PRO A 7 13.99 27.04 18.25
C PRO A 7 12.69 27.07 17.43
N ASN A 8 12.55 26.12 16.48
CA ASN A 8 11.46 26.12 15.50
C ASN A 8 10.07 25.96 16.16
N HIS A 9 9.96 25.16 17.22
CA HIS A 9 8.71 24.97 17.97
C HIS A 9 8.25 26.27 18.65
N THR A 10 9.17 27.05 19.21
CA THR A 10 8.88 28.34 19.85
C THR A 10 8.40 29.37 18.82
N ARG A 11 8.95 29.36 17.61
CA ARG A 11 8.48 30.22 16.50
C ARG A 11 7.09 29.84 16.02
N GLN A 12 6.78 28.54 15.96
CA GLN A 12 5.45 28.05 15.60
C GLN A 12 4.42 28.48 16.65
N TYR A 13 4.72 28.30 17.93
CA TYR A 13 3.86 28.71 19.03
C TYR A 13 3.57 30.22 19.02
N ALA A 14 4.62 31.05 18.89
CA ALA A 14 4.47 32.49 18.79
C ALA A 14 3.61 32.92 17.58
N ARG A 15 3.76 32.21 16.45
CA ARG A 15 2.98 32.45 15.24
C ARG A 15 1.50 32.08 15.39
N GLU A 16 1.19 31.00 16.10
CA GLU A 16 -0.20 30.64 16.40
C GLU A 16 -0.85 31.63 17.37
N LEU A 17 -0.12 32.06 18.40
CA LEU A 17 -0.60 33.08 19.33
C LEU A 17 -0.89 34.41 18.61
N ALA A 18 -0.04 34.81 17.67
CA ALA A 18 -0.26 35.96 16.81
C ALA A 18 -1.54 35.84 15.96
N LYS A 19 -1.79 34.66 15.37
CA LYS A 19 -3.02 34.39 14.60
C LYS A 19 -4.25 34.47 15.49
N GLU A 20 -4.17 33.98 16.73
CA GLU A 20 -5.28 33.97 17.67
C GLU A 20 -5.66 35.39 18.14
N ARG A 21 -4.68 36.27 18.34
CA ARG A 21 -4.91 37.70 18.63
C ARG A 21 -5.65 38.39 17.48
N VAL A 22 -5.21 38.18 16.24
CA VAL A 22 -5.89 38.72 15.05
C VAL A 22 -7.33 38.18 14.93
N ARG A 23 -7.54 36.89 15.20
CA ARG A 23 -8.89 36.29 15.23
C ARG A 23 -9.78 36.88 16.32
N ARG A 24 -9.23 37.23 17.48
CA ARG A 24 -9.99 37.87 18.57
C ARG A 24 -10.48 39.25 18.14
N VAL A 25 -9.58 40.09 17.63
CA VAL A 25 -9.94 41.44 17.13
C VAL A 25 -10.99 41.37 16.04
N PHE A 26 -10.90 40.40 15.12
CA PHE A 26 -11.91 40.20 14.09
C PHE A 26 -13.29 39.82 14.66
N ARG A 27 -13.34 38.93 15.67
CA ARG A 27 -14.61 38.56 16.34
C ARG A 27 -15.25 39.73 17.08
N ASP A 28 -14.43 40.59 17.66
CA ASP A 28 -14.87 41.78 18.40
C ASP A 28 -15.24 42.94 17.47
N GLY A 29 -15.23 42.74 16.14
CA GLY A 29 -15.59 43.74 15.13
C GLY A 29 -14.53 44.81 14.87
N GLY A 30 -13.31 44.62 15.39
CA GLY A 30 -12.21 45.58 15.26
C GLY A 30 -11.38 45.43 13.98
N ASP A 31 -10.44 46.36 13.80
CA ASP A 31 -9.51 46.36 12.67
C ASP A 31 -8.41 45.30 12.84
N TRP A 32 -8.67 44.12 12.28
CA TRP A 32 -7.77 42.98 12.27
C TRP A 32 -6.52 43.19 11.39
N CYS A 33 -6.55 44.10 10.42
CA CYS A 33 -5.38 44.44 9.60
C CYS A 33 -4.33 45.14 10.46
N LEU A 34 -4.76 46.07 11.31
CA LEU A 34 -3.89 46.72 12.28
C LEU A 34 -3.31 45.72 13.29
N ALA A 35 -4.14 44.79 13.78
CA ALA A 35 -3.69 43.71 14.67
C ALA A 35 -2.67 42.78 13.99
N ALA A 36 -2.79 42.54 12.69
CA ALA A 36 -1.82 41.74 11.92
C ALA A 36 -0.45 42.42 11.84
N VAL A 37 -0.43 43.74 11.57
CA VAL A 37 0.80 44.54 11.56
C VAL A 37 1.47 44.52 12.94
N GLN A 38 0.70 44.71 14.01
CA GLN A 38 1.20 44.68 15.39
C GLN A 38 1.77 43.32 15.81
N ASN A 39 1.27 42.22 15.23
CA ASN A 39 1.74 40.87 15.53
C ASN A 39 2.71 40.31 14.47
N ASN A 40 3.27 41.16 13.60
CA ASN A 40 4.21 40.79 12.54
C ASN A 40 3.69 39.67 11.61
N LEU A 41 2.39 39.67 11.32
CA LEU A 41 1.78 38.76 10.36
C LEU A 41 1.62 39.43 9.00
N SER A 42 1.92 38.68 7.93
CA SER A 42 1.56 39.13 6.59
C SER A 42 0.04 39.25 6.46
N TYR A 43 -0.42 40.23 5.66
CA TYR A 43 -1.83 40.40 5.34
C TYR A 43 -2.49 39.09 4.86
N THR A 44 -1.79 38.33 4.01
CA THR A 44 -2.24 37.02 3.52
C THR A 44 -2.40 35.99 4.64
N THR A 45 -1.46 35.91 5.59
CA THR A 45 -1.52 34.98 6.72
C THR A 45 -2.66 35.34 7.68
N ALA A 46 -2.84 36.63 7.96
CA ALA A 46 -3.94 37.13 8.79
C ALA A 46 -5.31 36.86 8.15
N ARG A 47 -5.45 37.17 6.86
CA ARG A 47 -6.67 36.86 6.08
C ARG A 47 -6.98 35.37 6.06
N CYS A 48 -5.98 34.51 5.84
CA CYS A 48 -6.15 33.06 5.91
C CYS A 48 -6.56 32.60 7.32
N ALA A 49 -5.99 33.15 8.40
CA ALA A 49 -6.35 32.78 9.76
C ALA A 49 -7.82 33.06 10.09
N ILE A 50 -8.37 34.14 9.54
CA ILE A 50 -9.79 34.51 9.68
C ILE A 50 -10.67 33.62 8.79
N VAL A 51 -10.33 33.48 7.51
CA VAL A 51 -11.15 32.74 6.52
C VAL A 51 -11.17 31.24 6.80
N ILE A 52 -10.06 30.65 7.23
CA ILE A 52 -9.94 29.22 7.50
C ILE A 52 -10.79 28.80 8.72
N HIS A 53 -11.09 29.70 9.66
CA HIS A 53 -12.02 29.39 10.77
C HIS A 53 -13.43 29.00 10.27
N HIS A 54 -13.87 29.55 9.13
CA HIS A 54 -15.14 29.19 8.53
C HIS A 54 -15.10 27.91 7.69
N LYS A 55 -13.90 27.38 7.40
CA LYS A 55 -13.74 26.09 6.74
C LYS A 55 -13.39 25.06 7.81
N SER A 56 -14.42 24.39 8.32
CA SER A 56 -14.22 23.12 9.00
C SER A 56 -13.35 22.24 8.10
N VAL A 57 -12.21 21.78 8.63
CA VAL A 57 -11.42 20.75 7.96
C VAL A 57 -12.35 19.57 7.81
N ALA A 58 -12.77 19.27 6.59
CA ALA A 58 -13.64 18.13 6.32
C ALA A 58 -12.94 16.90 6.91
N VAL A 59 -13.54 16.32 7.94
CA VAL A 59 -13.05 15.08 8.54
C VAL A 59 -13.05 14.05 7.42
N ALA A 60 -11.88 13.52 7.08
CA ALA A 60 -11.74 12.57 6.01
C ALA A 60 -12.67 11.37 6.29
N SER A 61 -13.66 11.13 5.44
CA SER A 61 -14.51 9.96 5.57
C SER A 61 -13.67 8.72 5.23
N VAL A 62 -13.38 7.90 6.23
CA VAL A 62 -12.68 6.63 6.05
C VAL A 62 -13.65 5.66 5.39
N LYS A 63 -13.61 5.59 4.06
CA LYS A 63 -14.48 4.69 3.27
C LYS A 63 -14.11 3.22 3.40
N MET A 64 -12.85 2.93 3.76
CA MET A 64 -12.36 1.58 3.97
C MET A 64 -12.48 1.25 5.45
N THR A 65 -13.65 0.74 5.84
CA THR A 65 -13.90 0.25 7.20
C THR A 65 -13.20 -1.08 7.43
N VAL A 66 -13.06 -1.48 8.69
CA VAL A 66 -12.47 -2.79 9.07
C VAL A 66 -13.27 -3.94 8.44
N ASP A 67 -14.60 -3.83 8.41
CA ASP A 67 -15.48 -4.82 7.76
C ASP A 67 -15.22 -4.92 6.24
N ALA A 68 -15.03 -3.78 5.57
CA ALA A 68 -14.67 -3.77 4.15
C ALA A 68 -13.30 -4.44 3.90
N MET A 69 -12.33 -4.23 4.80
CA MET A 69 -11.02 -4.88 4.72
C MET A 69 -11.12 -6.40 4.92
N ALA A 70 -11.92 -6.85 5.89
CA ALA A 70 -12.16 -8.28 6.11
C ALA A 70 -12.81 -8.96 4.89
N LYS A 71 -13.71 -8.27 4.18
CA LYS A 71 -14.26 -8.78 2.91
C LYS A 71 -13.22 -8.88 1.80
N LEU A 72 -12.29 -7.94 1.70
CA LEU A 72 -11.19 -8.02 0.74
C LEU A 72 -10.31 -9.24 1.00
N GLU A 73 -10.04 -9.57 2.26
CA GLU A 73 -9.29 -10.78 2.66
C GLU A 73 -10.07 -12.05 2.29
N GLU A 74 -11.37 -12.11 2.61
CA GLU A 74 -12.24 -13.23 2.24
C GLU A 74 -12.25 -13.48 0.71
N TYR A 75 -12.20 -12.43 -0.10
CA TYR A 75 -12.12 -12.56 -1.56
C TYR A 75 -10.78 -13.12 -2.03
N LEU A 76 -9.67 -12.72 -1.40
CA LEU A 76 -8.32 -13.20 -1.74
C LEU A 76 -8.12 -14.66 -1.35
N ASP A 77 -8.68 -15.09 -0.22
CA ASP A 77 -8.62 -16.48 0.23
C ASP A 77 -9.36 -17.42 -0.72
N LYS A 78 -10.50 -16.95 -1.27
CA LYS A 78 -11.28 -17.71 -2.27
C LYS A 78 -10.59 -17.72 -3.63
N ASP A 79 -10.08 -16.57 -4.07
CA ASP A 79 -9.41 -16.44 -5.36
C ASP A 79 -8.33 -15.35 -5.33
N CYS A 80 -7.08 -15.76 -5.13
CA CYS A 80 -5.92 -14.87 -5.15
C CYS A 80 -5.62 -14.27 -6.53
N ARG A 81 -6.31 -14.71 -7.60
CA ARG A 81 -6.18 -14.17 -8.96
C ARG A 81 -7.16 -13.04 -9.25
N ALA A 82 -8.10 -12.78 -8.34
CA ALA A 82 -9.11 -11.76 -8.51
C ALA A 82 -8.47 -10.38 -8.77
N THR A 83 -8.95 -9.71 -9.80
CA THR A 83 -8.49 -8.38 -10.16
C THR A 83 -9.04 -7.32 -9.19
N LEU A 84 -8.35 -6.20 -9.06
CA LEU A 84 -8.85 -5.06 -8.26
C LEU A 84 -10.23 -4.55 -8.73
N THR A 85 -10.56 -4.76 -10.01
CA THR A 85 -11.87 -4.42 -10.59
C THR A 85 -12.94 -5.37 -10.07
N GLU A 86 -12.68 -6.68 -10.09
CA GLU A 86 -13.61 -7.68 -9.57
C GLU A 86 -13.80 -7.54 -8.06
N MET A 87 -12.72 -7.31 -7.30
CA MET A 87 -12.82 -7.06 -5.86
C MET A 87 -13.66 -5.82 -5.55
N ARG A 88 -13.51 -4.75 -6.34
CA ARG A 88 -14.35 -3.55 -6.22
C ARG A 88 -15.82 -3.85 -6.47
N ASP A 89 -16.10 -4.62 -7.52
CA ASP A 89 -17.47 -4.90 -7.93
C ASP A 89 -18.16 -5.82 -6.92
N ARG A 90 -17.45 -6.84 -6.40
CA ARG A 90 -17.90 -7.68 -5.29
C ARG A 90 -18.14 -6.88 -4.02
N LEU A 91 -17.18 -6.04 -3.61
CA LEU A 91 -17.31 -5.23 -2.40
C LEU A 91 -18.53 -4.31 -2.45
N ARG A 92 -18.78 -3.70 -3.61
CA ARG A 92 -19.95 -2.85 -3.84
C ARG A 92 -21.26 -3.64 -3.78
N SER A 93 -21.30 -4.85 -4.34
CA SER A 93 -22.48 -5.72 -4.29
C SER A 93 -22.79 -6.19 -2.87
N ASP A 94 -21.76 -6.57 -2.11
CA ASP A 94 -21.93 -7.21 -0.79
C ASP A 94 -22.17 -6.19 0.34
N THR A 95 -21.54 -5.01 0.27
CA THR A 95 -21.55 -4.02 1.38
C THR A 95 -22.15 -2.67 0.98
N GLY A 96 -22.42 -2.43 -0.31
CA GLY A 96 -22.81 -1.12 -0.83
C GLY A 96 -21.67 -0.10 -0.89
N ILE A 97 -20.45 -0.46 -0.46
CA ILE A 97 -19.32 0.46 -0.41
C ILE A 97 -18.76 0.72 -1.82
N SER A 98 -18.90 1.97 -2.28
CA SER A 98 -18.35 2.42 -3.57
C SER A 98 -16.96 3.04 -3.39
N VAL A 99 -15.93 2.31 -3.84
CA VAL A 99 -14.52 2.72 -3.74
C VAL A 99 -13.80 2.61 -5.09
N GLY A 100 -12.73 3.40 -5.24
CA GLY A 100 -11.85 3.32 -6.39
C GLY A 100 -10.84 2.18 -6.27
N LYS A 101 -10.30 1.72 -7.41
CA LYS A 101 -9.25 0.67 -7.46
C LYS A 101 -8.02 1.03 -6.62
N SER A 102 -7.63 2.31 -6.60
CA SER A 102 -6.50 2.81 -5.81
C SER A 102 -6.75 2.75 -4.29
N SER A 103 -8.00 2.85 -3.84
CA SER A 103 -8.33 2.71 -2.42
C SER A 103 -8.22 1.25 -1.98
N ILE A 104 -8.70 0.31 -2.80
CA ILE A 104 -8.54 -1.12 -2.56
C ILE A 104 -7.05 -1.48 -2.57
N HIS A 105 -6.30 -1.06 -3.58
CA HIS A 105 -4.88 -1.32 -3.66
C HIS A 105 -4.10 -0.80 -2.43
N ARG A 106 -4.37 0.44 -1.99
CA ARG A 106 -3.75 1.00 -0.79
C ARG A 106 -4.15 0.26 0.49
N SER A 107 -5.40 -0.20 0.58
CA SER A 107 -5.87 -0.98 1.72
C SER A 107 -5.18 -2.34 1.77
N LEU A 108 -5.11 -3.04 0.63
CA LEU A 108 -4.39 -4.31 0.50
C LEU A 108 -2.91 -4.16 0.85
N GLN A 109 -2.26 -3.10 0.37
CA GLN A 109 -0.87 -2.80 0.73
C GLN A 109 -0.71 -2.52 2.23
N GLY A 110 -1.65 -1.79 2.85
CA GLY A 110 -1.69 -1.56 4.29
C GLY A 110 -1.93 -2.84 5.11
N MET A 111 -2.65 -3.80 4.53
CA MET A 111 -2.85 -5.16 5.04
C MET A 111 -1.70 -6.11 4.68
N LEU A 112 -0.58 -5.60 4.16
CA LEU A 112 0.62 -6.36 3.78
C LEU A 112 0.44 -7.33 2.59
N TYR A 113 -0.63 -7.20 1.82
CA TYR A 113 -0.78 -7.92 0.56
C TYR A 113 -0.04 -7.19 -0.57
N SER A 114 0.80 -7.92 -1.29
CA SER A 114 1.52 -7.41 -2.45
C SER A 114 1.13 -8.19 -3.71
N PRO A 115 0.71 -7.51 -4.79
CA PRO A 115 0.43 -8.18 -6.05
C PRO A 115 1.72 -8.76 -6.63
N LYS A 116 1.72 -10.05 -6.97
CA LYS A 116 2.84 -10.73 -7.64
C LYS A 116 2.41 -11.21 -9.01
N LYS A 117 3.33 -11.16 -9.98
CA LYS A 117 3.11 -11.74 -11.30
C LYS A 117 3.08 -13.27 -11.17
N LEU A 118 1.97 -13.88 -11.56
CA LEU A 118 1.83 -15.34 -11.57
C LEU A 118 2.56 -15.93 -12.77
N ARG A 119 3.35 -16.99 -12.54
CA ARG A 119 3.88 -17.83 -13.62
C ARG A 119 2.74 -18.73 -14.11
N ILE A 120 2.34 -18.54 -15.36
CA ILE A 120 1.29 -19.37 -15.98
C ILE A 120 1.96 -20.65 -16.47
N GLU A 121 1.71 -21.76 -15.78
CA GLU A 121 2.11 -23.09 -16.25
C GLU A 121 1.01 -23.68 -17.14
N LYS A 122 1.41 -24.43 -18.17
CA LYS A 122 0.45 -25.13 -19.04
C LYS A 122 -0.27 -26.20 -18.21
N ALA A 123 -1.61 -26.18 -18.21
CA ALA A 123 -2.44 -27.12 -17.46
C ALA A 123 -2.14 -28.59 -17.79
N THR A 124 -1.74 -28.88 -19.03
CA THR A 124 -1.32 -30.21 -19.50
C THR A 124 -0.03 -30.71 -18.83
N MET A 125 0.87 -29.81 -18.44
CA MET A 125 2.14 -30.15 -17.80
C MET A 125 1.95 -30.55 -16.33
N ASN A 126 0.91 -30.03 -15.68
CA ASN A 126 0.67 -30.18 -14.25
C ASN A 126 -0.59 -31.01 -13.92
N ASN A 127 -0.99 -31.92 -14.81
CA ASN A 127 -2.05 -32.88 -14.49
C ASN A 127 -1.57 -33.85 -13.37
N THR A 128 -2.52 -34.49 -12.68
CA THR A 128 -2.24 -35.38 -11.54
C THR A 128 -1.34 -36.54 -11.96
N ILE A 129 -1.62 -37.12 -13.13
CA ILE A 129 -0.86 -38.24 -13.70
C ILE A 129 0.61 -37.90 -13.89
N ASN A 130 0.93 -36.73 -14.48
CA ASN A 130 2.29 -36.29 -14.73
C ASN A 130 2.97 -35.84 -13.44
N LYS A 131 2.23 -35.39 -12.42
CA LYS A 131 2.79 -35.14 -11.08
C LYS A 131 3.21 -36.46 -10.43
N ASP A 132 2.37 -37.48 -10.52
CA ASP A 132 2.67 -38.80 -9.95
C ASP A 132 3.86 -39.45 -10.65
N LYS A 133 3.89 -39.44 -11.99
CA LYS A 133 5.05 -39.91 -12.77
C LYS A 133 6.35 -39.17 -12.41
N ARG A 134 6.31 -37.84 -12.27
CA ARG A 134 7.49 -37.06 -11.86
C ARG A 134 7.95 -37.42 -10.45
N LYS A 135 7.00 -37.63 -9.52
CA LYS A 135 7.30 -38.05 -8.15
C LYS A 135 7.93 -39.44 -8.10
N GLU A 136 7.39 -40.39 -8.87
CA GLU A 136 7.94 -41.75 -8.96
C GLU A 136 9.33 -41.75 -9.58
N PHE A 137 9.54 -40.97 -10.64
CA PHE A 137 10.84 -40.80 -11.26
C PHE A 137 11.87 -40.24 -10.28
N VAL A 138 11.54 -39.16 -9.54
CA VAL A 138 12.45 -38.58 -8.54
C VAL A 138 12.77 -39.59 -7.44
N LYS A 139 11.76 -40.30 -6.91
CA LYS A 139 12.00 -41.37 -5.91
C LYS A 139 12.92 -42.47 -6.43
N TRP A 140 12.78 -42.86 -7.69
CA TRP A 140 13.63 -43.85 -8.32
C TRP A 140 15.05 -43.33 -8.49
N LEU A 141 15.20 -42.08 -8.95
CA LEU A 141 16.47 -41.39 -9.11
C LEU A 141 17.21 -41.26 -7.77
N ASP A 142 16.51 -40.85 -6.70
CA ASP A 142 17.09 -40.70 -5.36
C ASP A 142 17.67 -42.01 -4.81
N ARG A 143 17.07 -43.15 -5.15
CA ARG A 143 17.63 -44.47 -4.76
C ARG A 143 18.96 -44.74 -5.45
N HIS A 144 19.08 -44.43 -6.74
CA HIS A 144 20.33 -44.60 -7.47
C HIS A 144 21.41 -43.62 -6.98
N ILE A 145 21.03 -42.39 -6.65
CA ILE A 145 21.93 -41.42 -5.99
C ILE A 145 22.45 -42.01 -4.66
N ALA A 146 21.55 -42.58 -3.84
CA ALA A 146 21.92 -43.15 -2.54
C ALA A 146 22.82 -44.39 -2.65
N THR A 147 22.64 -45.20 -3.71
CA THR A 147 23.51 -46.36 -4.01
C THR A 147 24.90 -45.93 -4.49
N GLY A 148 25.05 -44.67 -4.93
CA GLY A 148 26.31 -44.13 -5.47
C GLY A 148 26.49 -44.42 -6.97
N ASP A 149 25.40 -44.70 -7.69
CA ASP A 149 25.45 -44.96 -9.12
C ASP A 149 25.79 -43.68 -9.89
N MET A 150 26.55 -43.82 -10.99
CA MET A 150 26.86 -42.69 -11.87
C MET A 150 25.65 -42.35 -12.73
N ILE A 151 25.14 -41.12 -12.60
CA ILE A 151 23.96 -40.65 -13.34
C ILE A 151 24.41 -39.75 -14.48
N VAL A 152 23.99 -40.11 -15.69
CA VAL A 152 24.25 -39.32 -16.91
C VAL A 152 22.94 -38.76 -17.42
N TYR A 153 22.87 -37.45 -17.58
CA TYR A 153 21.72 -36.75 -18.15
C TYR A 153 21.95 -36.48 -19.64
N GLN A 154 20.99 -36.87 -20.47
CA GLN A 154 20.98 -36.61 -21.91
C GLN A 154 19.76 -35.76 -22.27
N ASP A 155 19.98 -34.65 -22.99
CA ASP A 155 18.92 -33.78 -23.51
C ASP A 155 18.91 -33.82 -25.04
N GLU A 156 17.76 -34.18 -25.61
CA GLU A 156 17.55 -34.27 -27.07
C GLU A 156 17.61 -32.90 -27.76
N THR A 157 17.35 -31.83 -27.01
CA THR A 157 17.21 -30.49 -27.59
C THR A 157 18.55 -29.82 -27.88
N ASN A 158 19.64 -30.23 -27.22
CA ASN A 158 20.94 -29.57 -27.30
C ASN A 158 22.15 -30.53 -27.39
N PHE A 159 21.95 -31.84 -27.55
CA PHE A 159 23.01 -32.87 -27.61
C PHE A 159 24.08 -32.78 -26.50
N ASN A 160 23.72 -32.22 -25.34
CA ASN A 160 24.64 -32.07 -24.24
C ASN A 160 24.50 -33.24 -23.26
N LEU A 161 25.64 -33.79 -22.84
CA LEU A 161 25.75 -34.83 -21.81
C LEU A 161 26.27 -34.18 -20.53
N TYR A 162 25.52 -34.31 -19.45
CA TYR A 162 25.89 -33.76 -18.14
C TYR A 162 25.94 -34.85 -17.08
N LEU A 163 26.93 -34.79 -16.20
CA LEU A 163 27.06 -35.67 -15.02
C LEU A 163 26.44 -35.07 -13.75
N SER A 164 26.06 -33.80 -13.79
CA SER A 164 25.36 -33.12 -12.70
C SER A 164 24.52 -31.95 -13.24
N ARG A 165 23.46 -31.59 -12.51
CA ARG A 165 22.68 -30.37 -12.74
C ARG A 165 22.81 -29.44 -11.53
N THR A 166 22.98 -28.15 -11.79
CA THR A 166 23.04 -27.12 -10.75
C THR A 166 21.65 -26.80 -10.18
N GLU A 167 20.58 -27.05 -10.94
CA GLU A 167 19.19 -26.85 -10.52
C GLU A 167 18.32 -28.06 -10.92
N GLY A 168 17.46 -28.50 -10.01
CA GLY A 168 16.54 -29.64 -10.16
C GLY A 168 15.11 -29.24 -10.53
#